data_AF-A0A916HJB8-F1
#
_entry.id   AF-A0A916HJB8-F1
#
_cell.length_a   1.000
_cell.length_b   1.000
_cell.length_c   1.000
_cell.angle_alpha   90.00
_cell.angle_beta   90.00
_cell.angle_gamma   90.00
#
_symmetry.space_group_name_H-M   'P 1'
#
loop_
_entity.id
_entity.type
_entity.pdbx_description
1 polymer ?
#
loop_
_entity_poly.entity_id
_entity_poly.type
_entity_poly.pdbx_seq_one_letter_code
_entity_poly.pdbx_strand_id
1 'polypeptide(L)' 'MKIAAIISITVIIAWALLTILQVWIEVVSGAVYLKLSMTAGIIVIVSMVIGLAVKDYLSEKKMKDDGFIDS' A
#
# COMPACT_ATOMS: atom_id res chain seq x y z
N MET A 1 -12.32 3.25 -0.27
CA MET A 1 -11.22 3.47 -1.25
C MET A 1 -10.25 4.60 -0.87
N LYS A 2 -10.72 5.79 -0.42
CA LYS A 2 -9.82 6.93 -0.16
C LYS A 2 -8.75 6.68 0.92
N ILE A 3 -9.13 6.06 2.06
CA ILE A 3 -8.22 5.88 3.20
C ILE A 3 -7.07 4.90 2.87
N ALA A 4 -7.36 3.72 2.30
CA ALA A 4 -6.33 2.74 1.93
C ALA A 4 -5.38 3.25 0.84
N ALA A 5 -5.91 4.00 -0.14
CA ALA A 5 -5.10 4.65 -1.17
C ALA A 5 -4.18 5.73 -0.57
N ILE A 6 -4.71 6.59 0.32
CA ILE A 6 -3.92 7.63 1.00
C ILE A 6 -2.81 7.00 1.84
N ILE A 7 -3.10 5.95 2.63
CA ILE A 7 -2.09 5.24 3.44
C ILE A 7 -0.98 4.67 2.55
N SER A 8 -1.35 4.01 1.45
CA SER A 8 -0.36 3.41 0.54
C SER A 8 0.53 4.48 -0.12
N ILE A 9 -0.06 5.60 -0.54
CA ILE A 9 0.68 6.73 -1.14
C ILE A 9 1.62 7.35 -0.12
N THR A 10 1.18 7.58 1.11
CA THR A 10 2.03 8.15 2.18
C THR A 10 3.21 7.23 2.49
N VAL A 11 2.99 5.91 2.56
CA VAL A 11 4.07 4.94 2.80
C VAL A 11 5.08 4.94 1.64
N ILE A 12 4.63 5.01 0.39
CA ILE A 12 5.51 5.09 -0.79
C ILE A 12 6.34 6.37 -0.78
N ILE A 13 5.72 7.52 -0.49
CA ILE A 13 6.41 8.80 -0.44
C ILE A 13 7.47 8.80 0.67
N ALA A 14 7.11 8.33 1.86
CA ALA A 14 8.05 8.21 2.98
C ALA A 14 9.23 7.27 2.63
N TRP A 15 8.94 6.14 1.97
CA TRP A 15 9.95 5.19 1.53
C TRP A 15 10.90 5.77 0.47
N ALA A 16 10.36 6.53 -0.49
CA ALA A 16 11.14 7.18 -1.53
C ALA A 16 12.10 8.23 -0.95
N LEU A 17 11.62 9.07 -0.03
CA LEU A 17 12.45 10.07 0.65
C LEU A 17 13.59 9.42 1.44
N LEU A 18 13.29 8.34 2.17
CA LEU A 18 14.29 7.59 2.92
C LEU A 18 15.34 6.97 1.99
N THR A 19 14.92 6.42 0.85
CA THR A 19 15.83 5.85 -0.16
C THR A 19 16.73 6.90 -0.77
N ILE A 20 16.21 8.09 -1.08
CA ILE A 20 17.02 9.20 -1.58
C ILE A 20 18.07 9.60 -0.53
N LEU A 21 17.67 9.80 0.73
CA LEU A 21 18.61 10.15 1.80
C LEU A 21 19.69 9.08 2.01
N GLN A 22 19.32 7.80 1.90
CA GLN A 22 20.24 6.69 2.05
C GLN A 22 21.34 6.68 0.98
N VAL A 23 21.03 7.03 -0.27
CA VAL A 23 22.01 7.05 -1.38
C VAL A 23 23.11 8.10 -1.16
N TRP A 24 22.78 9.24 -0.53
CA TRP A 24 23.71 10.35 -0.38
C TRP A 24 24.44 10.37 0.97
N ILE A 25 23.83 9.84 2.03
CA ILE A 25 24.30 10.03 3.42
C ILE A 25 24.63 8.69 4.10
N GLU A 26 24.26 7.53 3.53
CA GLU A 26 24.35 6.21 4.19
C GLU A 26 23.85 6.27 5.65
N VAL A 27 22.62 6.77 5.83
CA VAL A 27 22.00 6.99 7.15
C VAL A 27 21.90 5.71 7.98
N VAL A 28 21.75 4.55 7.32
CA VAL A 28 21.67 3.23 7.95
C VAL A 28 22.66 2.26 7.31
N SER A 29 23.07 1.22 8.04
CA SER A 29 23.94 0.18 7.45
C SER A 29 23.22 -0.56 6.31
N GLY A 30 23.97 -1.00 5.30
CA GLY A 30 23.39 -1.68 4.12
C GLY A 30 22.51 -2.89 4.48
N ALA A 31 22.88 -3.64 5.52
CA ALA A 31 22.08 -4.76 6.02
C ALA A 31 20.74 -4.32 6.65
N VAL A 32 20.72 -3.17 7.35
CA VAL A 32 19.50 -2.61 7.93
C VAL A 32 18.62 -2.02 6.82
N TYR A 33 19.22 -1.32 5.85
CA TYR A 33 18.50 -0.77 4.71
C TYR A 33 17.80 -1.87 3.90
N LEU A 34 18.46 -3.02 3.67
CA LEU A 34 17.85 -4.16 2.97
C LEU A 34 16.62 -4.70 3.71
N LYS A 35 16.72 -4.92 5.02
CA LYS A 35 15.59 -5.38 5.85
C LYS A 35 14.44 -4.38 5.84
N LEU A 36 14.75 -3.09 5.92
CA LEU A 36 13.77 -2.03 5.88
C LEU A 36 13.07 -1.97 4.51
N SER A 37 13.82 -2.15 3.43
CA SER A 37 13.32 -2.19 2.05
C SER A 37 12.37 -3.37 1.83
N MET A 38 12.73 -4.56 2.29
CA MET A 38 11.86 -5.73 2.22
C MET A 38 10.58 -5.50 3.01
N THR A 39 10.67 -4.89 4.20
CA THR A 39 9.51 -4.60 5.04
C THR A 39 8.57 -3.59 4.38
N ALA A 40 9.10 -2.50 3.83
CA ALA A 40 8.33 -1.51 3.11
C ALA A 40 7.66 -2.11 1.86
N GLY A 41 8.37 -2.95 1.11
CA GLY A 41 7.83 -3.68 -0.03
C GLY A 41 6.66 -4.59 0.35
N ILE A 42 6.77 -5.33 1.45
CA ILE A 42 5.67 -6.17 1.96
C ILE A 42 4.45 -5.32 2.33
N ILE A 43 4.66 -4.20 3.03
CA ILE A 43 3.55 -3.31 3.42
C ILE A 43 2.81 -2.79 2.18
N VAL A 44 3.53 -2.42 1.12
CA VAL A 44 2.94 -1.95 -0.15
C VAL A 44 2.12 -3.06 -0.82
N ILE A 45 2.65 -4.28 -0.87
CA ILE A 45 1.93 -5.42 -1.47
C ILE A 45 0.66 -5.73 -0.67
N VAL A 46 0.76 -5.80 0.66
CA VAL A 46 -0.38 -6.09 1.53
C VAL A 46 -1.44 -4.99 1.43
N SER A 47 -1.03 -3.71 1.41
CA SER A 47 -1.97 -2.60 1.28
C SER A 47 -2.67 -2.60 -0.09
N MET A 48 -1.98 -3.01 -1.14
CA MET A 48 -2.55 -3.18 -2.48
C MET A 48 -3.57 -4.32 -2.51
N VAL A 49 -3.25 -5.48 -1.92
CA VAL A 49 -4.18 -6.63 -1.83
C VAL A 49 -5.45 -6.25 -1.05
N ILE A 50 -5.30 -5.59 0.10
CA ILE A 50 -6.45 -5.11 0.89
C ILE A 50 -7.25 -4.08 0.09
N GLY A 51 -6.57 -3.16 -0.61
CA GLY A 51 -7.22 -2.17 -1.46
C GLY A 51 -8.07 -2.79 -2.57
N LEU A 52 -7.55 -3.84 -3.22
CA LEU A 52 -8.28 -4.60 -4.24
C LEU A 52 -9.45 -5.36 -3.62
N ALA A 53 -9.26 -6.08 -2.51
CA ALA A 53 -10.33 -6.80 -1.83
C ALA A 53 -11.47 -5.86 -1.38
N VAL A 54 -11.14 -4.68 -0.86
CA VAL A 54 -12.14 -3.66 -0.48
C VAL A 54 -12.86 -3.09 -1.71
N LYS A 55 -12.16 -2.90 -2.82
CA LYS A 55 -12.77 -2.44 -4.09
C LYS A 55 -13.74 -3.50 -4.62
N ASP A 56 -13.34 -4.76 -4.60
CA ASP A 56 -14.16 -5.87 -5.08
C ASP A 56 -15.39 -6.05 -4.18
N TYR A 57 -15.22 -5.96 -2.86
CA TYR A 57 -16.33 -5.99 -1.91
C TYR A 57 -17.31 -4.81 -2.06
N LEU A 58 -16.79 -3.59 -2.27
CA LEU A 58 -17.64 -2.42 -2.53
C LEU A 58 -18.38 -2.53 -3.87
N SER A 59 -17.73 -3.11 -4.88
CA SER A 59 -18.33 -3.37 -6.19
C SER A 59 -19.47 -4.39 -6.07
N GLU A 60 -19.25 -5.48 -5.35
CA GLU A 60 -20.25 -6.52 -5.10
C GLU A 60 -21.43 -5.98 -4.28
N LYS A 61 -21.15 -5.20 -3.22
CA LYS A 61 -22.19 -4.52 -2.45
C LYS A 61 -23.01 -3.57 -3.32
N LYS A 62 -22.37 -2.81 -4.20
CA LYS A 62 -23.06 -1.89 -5.12
C LYS A 62 -23.96 -2.64 -6.11
N MET A 63 -23.53 -3.79 -6.63
CA MET A 63 -24.35 -4.62 -7.52
C MET A 63 -25.59 -5.21 -6.83
N LYS A 64 -25.50 -5.52 -5.52
CA LYS A 64 -26.67 -5.87 -4.70
C LYS A 64 -27.61 -4.69 -4.47
N ASP A 65 -27.06 -3.52 -4.14
CA ASP A 65 -27.86 -2.29 -3.89
C ASP A 65 -28.57 -1.78 -5.17
N ASP A 66 -27.91 -1.89 -6.33
CA ASP A 66 -28.47 -1.51 -7.64
C ASP A 66 -29.45 -2.57 -8.20
N GLY A 67 -29.78 -3.62 -7.44
CA GLY A 67 -30.80 -4.63 -7.81
C GLY A 67 -30.40 -5.56 -8.96
N PHE A 68 -29.12 -5.56 -9.37
CA PHE A 68 -28.61 -6.47 -10.41
C PHE A 68 -28.47 -7.92 -9.93
N ILE A 69 -28.43 -8.14 -8.61
CA ILE A 69 -28.34 -9.45 -7.98
C ILE A 69 -29.45 -9.54 -6.93
N ASP A 70 -30.55 -10.20 -7.31
CA ASP A 70 -31.70 -10.47 -6.45
C ASP A 70 -31.40 -11.69 -5.56
N SER A 71 -31.65 -11.58 -4.26
CA SER A 71 -31.79 -12.71 -3.32
C SER A 71 -32.75 -12.31 -2.22
#